data_AF-A0A1Q4DQ59-F1
#
_entry.id   AF-A0A1Q4DQ59-F1
#
_cell.length_a   1.000
_cell.length_b   1.000
_cell.length_c   1.000
_cell.angle_alpha   90.00
_cell.angle_beta   90.00
_cell.angle_gamma   90.00
#
_symmetry.space_group_name_H-M   'P 1'
#
loop_
_entity.id
_entity.type
_entity.pdbx_description
1 polymer ?
#
loop_
_entity_poly.entity_id
_entity_poly.type
_entity_poly.pdbx_seq_one_letter_code
_entity_poly.pdbx_strand_id
1 'polypeptide(L)'
;MDILATPDNFDEAGYLAANPDIAAAVVRGDWASGLAHFREQGCREGRRQQPTTSIEEMRRAKLEKLRPFIRSDLPHQVKDGKLDFLSDELRLKTGIVETGAVSANEYDGYVRGLIDEFSDGLVLDCGAGRRPVCYPNVVNYEIVDYDTTDVIGVGEVLPFQDGAFDAVISIAVLEHVKDPFACAREIIRVLKPGGKLICCVPFLQPLHGYPNHYYNMTGQGLRALFEPALMIDDHRVIESLLPVWSLTWIVQSWARGLHGATREEFLDLKLRDLMAPSHELLGCRWVRGLPDDKNFELASATMVFAHKSK
;
A
#
# COMPACT_ATOMS: atom_id res chain seq x y z
N MET A 1 5.09 20.95 -6.60
CA MET A 1 4.11 20.45 -7.59
C MET A 1 2.76 20.45 -6.92
N ASP A 2 1.70 20.83 -7.64
CA ASP A 2 0.34 20.85 -7.09
C ASP A 2 -0.11 19.42 -6.76
N ILE A 3 -0.83 19.24 -5.66
CA ILE A 3 -1.38 17.95 -5.23
C ILE A 3 -2.87 17.88 -5.57
N LEU A 4 -3.45 16.69 -5.70
CA LEU A 4 -4.90 16.56 -5.88
C LEU A 4 -5.62 17.17 -4.67
N ALA A 5 -6.60 18.05 -4.88
CA ALA A 5 -7.44 18.52 -3.79
C ALA A 5 -8.46 17.42 -3.47
N THR A 6 -8.51 17.01 -2.21
CA THR A 6 -9.48 16.06 -1.66
C THR A 6 -10.26 16.73 -0.54
N PRO A 7 -11.45 16.22 -0.16
CA PRO A 7 -12.16 16.74 1.01
C PRO A 7 -11.30 16.82 2.27
N ASP A 8 -10.30 15.93 2.37
CA ASP A 8 -9.48 15.72 3.55
C ASP A 8 -8.23 16.61 3.58
N ASN A 9 -7.73 17.01 2.41
CA ASN A 9 -6.55 17.88 2.32
C ASN A 9 -6.89 19.31 1.89
N PHE A 10 -8.16 19.62 1.60
CA PHE A 10 -8.56 20.88 0.99
C PHE A 10 -8.01 22.09 1.74
N ASP A 11 -7.23 22.91 1.03
CA ASP A 11 -6.74 24.19 1.50
C ASP A 11 -7.24 25.29 0.57
N GLU A 12 -8.01 26.23 1.11
CA GLU A 12 -8.61 27.32 0.33
C GLU A 12 -7.55 28.14 -0.42
N ALA A 13 -6.48 28.55 0.26
CA ALA A 13 -5.46 29.40 -0.34
C ALA A 13 -4.68 28.66 -1.43
N GLY A 14 -4.31 27.41 -1.15
CA GLY A 14 -3.65 26.49 -2.06
C GLY A 14 -4.49 26.15 -3.28
N TYR A 15 -5.78 25.92 -3.07
CA TYR A 15 -6.73 25.60 -4.13
C TYR A 15 -6.95 26.79 -5.07
N LEU A 16 -7.15 27.99 -4.53
CA LEU A 16 -7.27 29.19 -5.35
C LEU A 16 -5.95 29.53 -6.07
N ALA A 17 -4.80 29.29 -5.45
CA ALA A 17 -3.50 29.49 -6.09
C ALA A 17 -3.25 28.54 -7.27
N ALA A 18 -3.69 27.29 -7.17
CA ALA A 18 -3.56 26.29 -8.25
C ALA A 18 -4.63 26.41 -9.34
N ASN A 19 -5.77 27.06 -9.06
CA ASN A 19 -6.88 27.21 -10.00
C ASN A 19 -7.22 28.69 -10.22
N PRO A 20 -6.43 29.42 -11.05
CA PRO A 20 -6.65 30.85 -11.30
C PRO A 20 -8.03 31.19 -11.88
N ASP A 21 -8.62 30.27 -12.64
CA ASP A 21 -9.99 30.37 -13.16
C ASP A 21 -11.02 30.46 -12.03
N ILE A 22 -10.87 29.62 -11.00
CA ILE A 22 -11.74 29.61 -9.82
C ILE A 22 -11.46 30.81 -8.92
N ALA A 23 -10.20 31.20 -8.73
CA ALA A 23 -9.85 32.43 -8.01
C ALA A 23 -10.51 33.66 -8.63
N ALA A 24 -10.46 33.79 -9.96
CA ALA A 24 -11.13 34.88 -10.65
C ALA A 24 -12.67 34.80 -10.51
N ALA A 25 -13.26 33.60 -10.51
CA ALA A 25 -14.69 33.41 -10.33
C ALA A 25 -15.18 33.76 -8.91
N VAL A 26 -14.38 33.46 -7.88
CA VAL A 26 -14.66 33.89 -6.50
C VAL A 26 -14.61 35.41 -6.39
N VAL A 27 -13.63 36.07 -7.00
CA VAL A 27 -13.53 37.55 -7.01
C VAL A 27 -14.73 38.20 -7.71
N ARG A 28 -15.25 37.58 -8.78
CA ARG A 28 -16.46 38.05 -9.47
C ARG A 28 -17.76 37.76 -8.70
N GLY A 29 -17.71 36.92 -7.67
CA GLY A 29 -18.87 36.48 -6.90
C GLY A 29 -19.66 35.33 -7.54
N ASP A 30 -19.13 34.69 -8.58
CA ASP A 30 -19.73 33.51 -9.21
C ASP A 30 -19.71 32.30 -8.25
N TRP A 31 -18.70 32.27 -7.36
CA TRP A 31 -18.55 31.29 -6.29
C TRP A 31 -18.35 31.98 -4.94
N ALA A 32 -18.96 31.44 -3.88
CA ALA A 32 -18.80 31.98 -2.53
C ALA A 32 -17.37 31.82 -1.98
N SER A 33 -16.69 30.75 -2.37
CA SER A 33 -15.28 30.45 -2.05
C SER A 33 -14.76 29.34 -2.98
N GLY A 34 -13.45 29.09 -2.95
CA GLY A 34 -12.82 27.92 -3.56
C GLY A 34 -13.38 26.62 -2.98
N LEU A 35 -13.64 26.55 -1.68
CA LEU A 35 -14.25 25.39 -1.01
C LEU A 35 -15.66 25.11 -1.53
N ALA A 36 -16.46 26.16 -1.80
CA ALA A 36 -17.79 26.01 -2.36
C ALA A 36 -17.71 25.37 -3.76
N HIS A 37 -16.83 25.89 -4.62
CA HIS A 37 -16.57 25.29 -5.92
C HIS A 37 -16.07 23.85 -5.79
N PHE A 38 -15.12 23.59 -4.89
CA PHE A 38 -14.52 22.28 -4.71
C PHE A 38 -15.53 21.21 -4.30
N ARG A 39 -16.37 21.51 -3.29
CA ARG A 39 -17.41 20.61 -2.81
C ARG A 39 -18.45 20.31 -3.89
N GLU A 40 -18.80 21.30 -4.69
CA GLU A 40 -19.85 21.14 -5.70
C GLU A 40 -19.32 20.47 -6.97
N GLN A 41 -18.15 20.89 -7.48
CA GLN A 41 -17.62 20.45 -8.77
C GLN A 41 -16.16 20.06 -8.71
N GLY A 42 -15.32 20.84 -8.03
CA GLY A 42 -13.87 20.69 -8.12
C GLY A 42 -13.32 19.32 -7.70
N CYS A 43 -13.98 18.62 -6.77
CA CYS A 43 -13.61 17.26 -6.38
C CYS A 43 -13.84 16.26 -7.53
N ARG A 44 -14.94 16.39 -8.28
CA ARG A 44 -15.27 15.52 -9.42
C ARG A 44 -14.43 15.83 -10.65
N GLU A 45 -14.00 17.08 -10.78
CA GLU A 45 -13.08 17.55 -11.82
C GLU A 45 -11.62 17.14 -11.59
N GLY A 46 -11.29 16.59 -10.41
CA GLY A 46 -9.91 16.26 -10.04
C GLY A 46 -9.02 17.51 -9.94
N ARG A 47 -9.58 18.64 -9.50
CA ARG A 47 -8.82 19.88 -9.34
C ARG A 47 -7.69 19.71 -8.33
N ARG A 48 -6.56 20.36 -8.59
CA ARG A 48 -5.36 20.31 -7.76
C ARG A 48 -5.26 21.55 -6.88
N GLN A 49 -4.41 21.52 -5.88
CA GLN A 49 -4.10 22.64 -5.01
C GLN A 49 -2.61 22.72 -4.72
N GLN A 50 -2.12 23.92 -4.46
CA GLN A 50 -0.78 24.11 -3.91
C GLN A 50 -0.82 23.76 -2.42
N PRO A 51 0.06 22.87 -1.92
CA PRO A 51 0.13 22.63 -0.48
C PRO A 51 0.52 23.93 0.24
N THR A 52 -0.26 24.38 1.21
CA THR A 52 0.11 25.49 2.11
C THR A 52 1.15 25.09 3.14
N THR A 53 1.22 23.80 3.47
CA THR A 53 2.26 23.18 4.30
C THR A 53 3.08 22.25 3.42
N SER A 54 4.40 22.41 3.41
CA SER A 54 5.25 21.50 2.63
C SER A 54 5.25 20.09 3.27
N ILE A 55 5.54 19.05 2.48
CA ILE A 55 5.70 17.68 3.01
C ILE A 55 6.77 17.66 4.11
N GLU A 56 7.80 18.48 3.99
CA GLU A 56 8.89 18.58 4.97
C GLU A 56 8.42 19.20 6.29
N GLU A 57 7.58 20.23 6.22
CA GLU A 57 6.98 20.85 7.41
C GLU A 57 6.01 19.90 8.11
N MET A 58 5.20 19.17 7.34
CA MET A 58 4.29 18.16 7.85
C MET A 58 5.08 17.00 8.50
N ARG A 59 6.14 16.51 7.85
CA ARG A 59 7.07 15.52 8.41
C ARG A 59 7.66 16.01 9.72
N ARG A 60 8.20 17.23 9.77
CA ARG A 60 8.77 17.80 11.00
C ARG A 60 7.73 17.81 12.13
N ALA A 61 6.50 18.24 11.86
CA ALA A 61 5.43 18.26 12.86
C ALA A 61 5.06 16.85 13.35
N LYS A 62 4.99 15.86 12.44
CA LYS A 62 4.77 14.45 12.77
C LYS A 62 5.89 13.90 13.65
N LEU A 63 7.14 14.12 13.26
CA LEU A 63 8.30 13.60 13.98
C LEU A 63 8.46 14.22 15.38
N GLU A 64 8.09 15.48 15.58
CA GLU A 64 8.06 16.08 16.92
C GLU A 64 7.02 15.41 17.83
N LYS A 65 5.82 15.11 17.31
CA LYS A 65 4.79 14.35 18.05
C LYS A 65 5.24 12.92 18.34
N LEU A 66 5.96 12.29 17.41
CA LEU A 66 6.45 10.92 17.52
C LEU A 66 7.66 10.79 18.44
N ARG A 67 8.44 11.85 18.63
CA ARG A 67 9.73 11.86 19.36
C ARG A 67 9.72 11.14 20.72
N PRO A 68 8.70 11.30 21.59
CA PRO A 68 8.66 10.59 22.88
C PRO A 68 8.52 9.07 22.74
N PHE A 69 8.04 8.59 21.59
CA PHE A 69 7.76 7.19 21.31
C PHE A 69 8.84 6.54 20.44
N ILE A 70 9.95 7.21 20.15
CA ILE A 70 11.06 6.59 19.41
C ILE A 70 11.88 5.73 20.38
N ARG A 71 12.27 4.53 19.92
CA ARG A 71 13.17 3.64 20.65
C ARG A 71 14.60 4.18 20.63
N SER A 72 15.14 4.51 21.80
CA SER A 72 16.51 5.01 21.95
C SER A 72 17.58 3.93 21.86
N ASP A 73 17.19 2.66 21.97
CA ASP A 73 18.09 1.50 21.90
C ASP A 73 18.45 1.10 20.46
N LEU A 74 17.76 1.65 19.46
CA LEU A 74 18.00 1.37 18.05
C LEU A 74 18.83 2.48 17.40
N PRO A 75 19.97 2.14 16.77
CA PRO A 75 20.78 3.11 16.05
C PRO A 75 20.00 3.63 14.83
N HIS A 76 20.08 4.93 14.61
CA HIS A 76 19.50 5.59 13.44
C HIS A 76 20.26 6.85 13.08
N GLN A 77 20.02 7.33 11.87
CA GLN A 77 20.53 8.61 11.38
C GLN A 77 19.37 9.49 10.93
N VAL A 78 19.61 10.80 10.85
CA VAL A 78 18.67 11.74 10.23
C VAL A 78 19.20 12.10 8.86
N LYS A 79 18.41 11.86 7.81
CA LYS A 79 18.74 12.19 6.42
C LYS A 79 17.55 12.88 5.78
N ASP A 80 17.76 14.08 5.22
CA ASP A 80 16.70 14.88 4.56
C ASP A 80 15.42 15.06 5.41
N GLY A 81 15.62 15.21 6.73
CA GLY A 81 14.54 15.36 7.71
C GLY A 81 13.79 14.05 8.05
N LYS A 82 14.23 12.91 7.53
CA LYS A 82 13.67 11.57 7.80
C LYS A 82 14.51 10.83 8.83
N LEU A 83 13.89 9.94 9.58
CA LEU A 83 14.61 9.03 10.49
C LEU A 83 14.91 7.73 9.77
N ASP A 84 16.18 7.36 9.67
CA ASP A 84 16.62 6.16 8.98
C ASP A 84 17.19 5.14 9.96
N PHE A 85 16.41 4.09 10.22
CA PHE A 85 16.75 2.97 11.11
C PHE A 85 17.33 1.77 10.35
N LEU A 86 17.53 1.86 9.04
CA LEU A 86 18.23 0.82 8.30
C LEU A 86 19.73 1.07 8.43
N SER A 87 20.45 0.13 9.05
CA SER A 87 21.91 0.06 8.93
C SER A 87 22.31 -0.55 7.58
N ASP A 88 23.55 -0.36 7.15
CA ASP A 88 24.07 -1.02 5.93
C ASP A 88 23.95 -2.54 6.02
N GLU A 89 24.14 -3.11 7.21
CA GLU A 89 23.94 -4.53 7.48
C GLU A 89 22.46 -4.94 7.29
N LEU A 90 21.52 -4.16 7.81
CA LEU A 90 20.09 -4.43 7.63
C LEU A 90 19.69 -4.33 6.16
N ARG A 91 20.20 -3.35 5.41
CA ARG A 91 19.99 -3.24 3.96
C ARG A 91 20.46 -4.49 3.21
N LEU A 92 21.67 -4.96 3.53
CA LEU A 92 22.24 -6.18 2.94
C LEU A 92 21.44 -7.44 3.31
N LYS A 93 21.05 -7.60 4.59
CA LYS A 93 20.35 -8.79 5.09
C LYS A 93 18.92 -8.92 4.57
N THR A 94 18.24 -7.79 4.46
CA THR A 94 16.86 -7.72 3.96
C THR A 94 16.83 -7.82 2.43
N GLY A 95 17.93 -7.45 1.75
CA GLY A 95 18.02 -7.48 0.30
C GLY A 95 17.22 -6.36 -0.36
N ILE A 96 17.07 -5.23 0.33
CA ILE A 96 16.43 -4.02 -0.22
C ILE A 96 17.36 -3.48 -1.30
N VAL A 97 16.94 -3.57 -2.55
CA VAL A 97 17.64 -2.95 -3.67
C VAL A 97 16.96 -1.61 -3.94
N GLU A 98 17.71 -0.53 -4.20
CA GLU A 98 17.12 0.69 -4.77
C GLU A 98 16.45 0.38 -6.09
N THR A 99 15.25 0.89 -6.29
CA THR A 99 14.38 0.26 -7.27
C THR A 99 13.33 1.26 -7.74
N GLY A 100 13.02 1.22 -9.04
CA GLY A 100 12.21 2.25 -9.72
C GLY A 100 10.71 1.98 -9.79
N ALA A 101 10.24 0.82 -9.35
CA ALA A 101 8.83 0.54 -9.13
C ALA A 101 8.36 1.26 -7.86
N VAL A 102 7.27 2.00 -8.02
CA VAL A 102 6.72 2.83 -6.96
C VAL A 102 5.32 2.31 -6.68
N SER A 103 5.11 1.77 -5.48
CA SER A 103 3.74 1.55 -4.98
C SER A 103 3.18 2.92 -4.59
N ALA A 104 2.22 3.42 -5.36
CA ALA A 104 1.63 4.75 -5.19
C ALA A 104 0.11 4.72 -5.08
N ASN A 105 -0.42 3.70 -4.40
CA ASN A 105 -1.85 3.55 -4.20
C ASN A 105 -2.39 4.65 -3.28
N GLU A 106 -3.56 5.16 -3.61
CA GLU A 106 -4.34 6.04 -2.74
C GLU A 106 -4.94 5.25 -1.57
N TYR A 107 -5.22 5.94 -0.47
CA TYR A 107 -6.07 5.38 0.57
C TYR A 107 -7.51 5.26 0.06
N ASP A 108 -8.20 4.21 0.47
CA ASP A 108 -9.64 4.08 0.20
C ASP A 108 -10.46 4.81 1.28
N GLY A 109 -11.79 4.72 1.17
CA GLY A 109 -12.69 5.35 2.14
C GLY A 109 -12.59 4.77 3.56
N TYR A 110 -12.18 3.51 3.71
CA TYR A 110 -12.03 2.88 5.02
C TYR A 110 -10.79 3.41 5.74
N VAL A 111 -9.67 3.46 5.01
CA VAL A 111 -8.41 4.00 5.55
C VAL A 111 -8.55 5.50 5.84
N ARG A 112 -9.18 6.28 4.95
CA ARG A 112 -9.47 7.70 5.24
C ARG A 112 -10.35 7.87 6.47
N GLY A 113 -11.43 7.10 6.60
CA GLY A 113 -12.30 7.17 7.78
C GLY A 113 -11.56 6.88 9.08
N LEU A 114 -10.58 5.96 9.06
CA LEU A 114 -9.71 5.69 10.21
C LEU A 114 -8.77 6.86 10.51
N ILE A 115 -8.17 7.46 9.48
CA ILE A 115 -7.30 8.64 9.63
C ILE A 115 -8.09 9.81 10.24
N ASP A 116 -9.32 10.03 9.80
CA ASP A 116 -10.19 11.09 10.30
C ASP A 116 -10.65 10.82 11.74
N GLU A 117 -10.97 9.58 12.09
CA GLU A 117 -11.33 9.18 13.45
C GLU A 117 -10.22 9.52 14.46
N PHE A 118 -8.95 9.41 14.03
CA PHE A 118 -7.78 9.72 14.84
C PHE A 118 -7.08 11.01 14.40
N SER A 119 -7.84 12.05 13.99
CA SER A 119 -7.29 13.33 13.50
C SER A 119 -6.35 14.02 14.50
N ASP A 120 -6.62 13.86 15.80
CA ASP A 120 -5.80 14.42 16.89
C ASP A 120 -4.73 13.44 17.41
N GLY A 121 -4.73 12.20 16.92
CA GLY A 121 -3.84 11.12 17.35
C GLY A 121 -2.62 10.92 16.45
N LEU A 122 -2.00 9.74 16.59
CA LEU A 122 -0.94 9.25 15.71
C LEU A 122 -1.37 7.94 15.05
N VAL A 123 -1.31 7.92 13.72
CA VAL A 123 -1.57 6.75 12.89
C VAL A 123 -0.25 6.32 12.23
N LEU A 124 0.07 5.03 12.26
CA LEU A 124 1.21 4.48 11.53
C LEU A 124 0.72 3.87 10.21
N ASP A 125 1.26 4.33 9.08
CA ASP A 125 1.17 3.61 7.81
C ASP A 125 2.42 2.75 7.65
N CYS A 126 2.32 1.48 8.01
CA CYS A 126 3.42 0.51 8.04
C CYS A 126 3.56 -0.17 6.68
N GLY A 127 4.51 0.31 5.87
CA GLY A 127 4.65 -0.04 4.45
C GLY A 127 3.87 0.93 3.56
N ALA A 128 4.14 2.22 3.73
CA ALA A 128 3.37 3.29 3.11
C ALA A 128 3.56 3.39 1.58
N GLY A 129 4.61 2.81 1.01
CA GLY A 129 5.03 3.16 -0.34
C GLY A 129 5.21 4.67 -0.51
N ARG A 130 5.01 5.15 -1.73
CA ARG A 130 5.00 6.59 -2.03
C ARG A 130 3.56 7.08 -2.02
N ARG A 131 3.22 8.07 -1.19
CA ARG A 131 1.84 8.57 -1.11
C ARG A 131 1.62 9.76 -2.03
N PRO A 132 0.52 9.79 -2.81
CA PRO A 132 0.16 10.99 -3.58
C PRO A 132 -0.34 12.14 -2.67
N VAL A 133 -0.83 11.80 -1.47
CA VAL A 133 -1.30 12.72 -0.44
C VAL A 133 -0.78 12.28 0.92
N CYS A 134 -0.17 13.20 1.66
CA CYS A 134 0.27 12.99 3.05
C CYS A 134 -0.71 13.64 4.03
N TYR A 135 -0.84 13.05 5.22
CA TYR A 135 -1.72 13.52 6.29
C TYR A 135 -0.91 13.91 7.52
N PRO A 136 -1.32 14.95 8.27
CA PRO A 136 -0.55 15.50 9.39
C PRO A 136 -0.50 14.60 10.64
N ASN A 137 -1.37 13.59 10.73
CA ASN A 137 -1.44 12.61 11.80
C ASN A 137 -0.95 11.21 11.38
N VAL A 138 -0.55 11.02 10.12
CA VAL A 138 -0.09 9.71 9.59
C VAL A 138 1.42 9.70 9.43
N VAL A 139 2.10 8.90 10.24
CA VAL A 139 3.53 8.60 10.10
C VAL A 139 3.69 7.57 8.98
N ASN A 140 4.28 8.00 7.86
CA ASN A 140 4.57 7.14 6.72
C ASN A 140 5.88 6.39 6.97
N TYR A 141 5.77 5.10 7.23
CA TYR A 141 6.88 4.20 7.49
C TYR A 141 7.12 3.30 6.28
N GLU A 142 8.36 3.27 5.80
CA GLU A 142 8.67 2.57 4.55
C GLU A 142 10.11 2.04 4.54
N ILE A 143 10.38 1.01 3.75
CA ILE A 143 11.72 0.45 3.58
C ILE A 143 12.53 1.19 2.50
N VAL A 144 11.84 1.95 1.65
CA VAL A 144 12.39 2.78 0.56
C VAL A 144 12.29 4.28 0.88
N ASP A 145 13.32 5.02 0.48
CA ASP A 145 13.49 6.47 0.71
C ASP A 145 12.68 7.32 -0.30
N TYR A 146 11.34 7.30 -0.21
CA TYR A 146 10.49 8.17 -1.04
C TYR A 146 10.40 9.59 -0.48
N ASP A 147 10.00 10.55 -1.33
CA ASP A 147 9.73 11.94 -0.96
C ASP A 147 8.68 12.07 0.15
N THR A 148 7.76 11.12 0.27
CA THR A 148 6.69 11.06 1.28
C THR A 148 7.02 10.25 2.53
N THR A 149 8.16 9.56 2.57
CA THR A 149 8.57 8.76 3.74
C THR A 149 8.94 9.67 4.91
N ASP A 150 8.55 9.31 6.13
CA ASP A 150 8.97 9.99 7.37
C ASP A 150 10.03 9.18 8.14
N VAL A 151 9.82 7.87 8.21
CA VAL A 151 10.68 6.94 8.95
C VAL A 151 10.99 5.74 8.05
N ILE A 152 12.27 5.41 7.95
CA ILE A 152 12.78 4.31 7.14
C ILE A 152 13.14 3.14 8.07
N GLY A 153 12.66 1.93 7.78
CA GLY A 153 12.93 0.75 8.59
C GLY A 153 12.32 -0.56 8.06
N VAL A 154 12.48 -1.64 8.83
CA VAL A 154 11.88 -2.96 8.57
C VAL A 154 10.74 -3.30 9.54
N GLY A 155 9.63 -3.82 9.01
CA GLY A 155 8.43 -4.12 9.79
C GLY A 155 8.63 -5.16 10.89
N GLU A 156 9.63 -6.04 10.75
CA GLU A 156 9.97 -7.03 11.78
C GLU A 156 10.62 -6.42 13.03
N VAL A 157 11.09 -5.16 12.98
CA VAL A 157 11.68 -4.43 14.10
C VAL A 157 11.29 -2.95 13.99
N LEU A 158 10.10 -2.62 14.48
CA LEU A 158 9.60 -1.25 14.44
C LEU A 158 10.33 -0.37 15.47
N PRO A 159 10.78 0.84 15.08
CA PRO A 159 11.59 1.70 15.92
C PRO A 159 10.78 2.54 16.93
N PHE A 160 9.61 2.04 17.31
CA PHE A 160 8.64 2.75 18.15
C PHE A 160 8.44 2.01 19.47
N GLN A 161 8.17 2.74 20.53
CA GLN A 161 7.81 2.23 21.86
C GLN A 161 6.47 1.49 21.81
N ASP A 162 6.21 0.70 22.85
CA ASP A 162 4.91 0.03 23.03
C ASP A 162 3.80 1.08 23.15
N GLY A 163 2.65 0.83 22.52
CA GLY A 163 1.50 1.74 22.61
C GLY A 163 1.77 3.16 22.07
N ALA A 164 2.58 3.29 21.03
CA ALA A 164 2.89 4.57 20.39
C ALA A 164 1.73 5.13 19.55
N PHE A 165 0.95 4.27 18.89
CA PHE A 165 -0.03 4.67 17.88
C PHE A 165 -1.47 4.36 18.27
N ASP A 166 -2.36 5.27 17.93
CA ASP A 166 -3.81 5.12 18.08
C ASP A 166 -4.38 4.20 16.99
N ALA A 167 -3.74 4.17 15.81
CA ALA A 167 -4.07 3.24 14.76
C ALA A 167 -2.86 2.81 13.91
N VAL A 168 -2.94 1.63 13.30
CA VAL A 168 -1.97 1.14 12.33
C VAL A 168 -2.69 0.73 11.04
N ILE A 169 -2.13 1.13 9.90
CA ILE A 169 -2.50 0.75 8.56
C ILE A 169 -1.39 -0.12 8.00
N SER A 170 -1.71 -1.25 7.38
CA SER A 170 -0.75 -2.11 6.67
C SER A 170 -1.41 -2.77 5.47
N ILE A 171 -1.23 -2.18 4.29
CA ILE A 171 -1.94 -2.56 3.06
C ILE A 171 -0.97 -3.09 2.03
N ALA A 172 -1.10 -4.37 1.69
CA ALA A 172 -0.24 -5.08 0.75
C ALA A 172 1.25 -5.00 1.16
N VAL A 173 1.54 -5.50 2.37
CA VAL A 173 2.86 -5.40 3.01
C VAL A 173 3.32 -6.75 3.55
N LEU A 174 2.50 -7.44 4.36
CA LEU A 174 2.95 -8.65 5.07
C LEU A 174 3.33 -9.80 4.12
N GLU A 175 2.80 -9.84 2.91
CA GLU A 175 3.21 -10.76 1.85
C GLU A 175 4.65 -10.53 1.37
N HIS A 176 5.17 -9.31 1.52
CA HIS A 176 6.51 -8.89 1.12
C HIS A 176 7.54 -9.04 2.24
N VAL A 177 7.09 -9.38 3.45
CA VAL A 177 7.93 -9.56 4.64
C VAL A 177 8.36 -11.02 4.76
N LYS A 178 9.63 -11.27 5.12
CA LYS A 178 10.16 -12.65 5.28
C LYS A 178 9.60 -13.35 6.53
N ASP A 179 9.40 -12.60 7.61
CA ASP A 179 8.73 -13.09 8.82
C ASP A 179 7.49 -12.23 9.12
N PRO A 180 6.34 -12.55 8.48
CA PRO A 180 5.09 -11.82 8.71
C PRO A 180 4.60 -11.96 10.16
N PHE A 181 5.01 -13.02 10.87
CA PHE A 181 4.65 -13.21 12.27
C PHE A 181 5.40 -12.22 13.17
N ALA A 182 6.69 -11.96 12.90
CA ALA A 182 7.44 -10.91 13.60
C ALA A 182 6.86 -9.52 13.34
N CYS A 183 6.55 -9.20 12.08
CA CYS A 183 5.95 -7.92 11.73
C CYS A 183 4.57 -7.74 12.40
N ALA A 184 3.71 -8.77 12.38
CA ALA A 184 2.42 -8.71 13.08
C ALA A 184 2.57 -8.48 14.60
N ARG A 185 3.56 -9.12 15.25
CA ARG A 185 3.86 -8.87 16.68
C ARG A 185 4.27 -7.42 16.94
N GLU A 186 5.08 -6.83 16.07
CA GLU A 186 5.48 -5.42 16.21
C GLU A 186 4.29 -4.47 15.98
N ILE A 187 3.44 -4.74 14.97
CA ILE A 187 2.20 -3.98 14.73
C ILE A 187 1.31 -3.99 15.98
N ILE A 188 1.11 -5.17 16.60
CA ILE A 188 0.35 -5.31 17.84
C ILE A 188 1.02 -4.53 18.97
N ARG A 189 2.34 -4.63 19.12
CA ARG A 189 3.10 -4.00 20.21
C ARG A 189 2.99 -2.47 20.17
N VAL A 190 3.08 -1.87 18.99
CA VAL A 190 3.07 -0.40 18.85
C VAL A 190 1.65 0.19 18.92
N LEU A 191 0.61 -0.63 18.81
CA LEU A 191 -0.77 -0.20 19.02
C LEU A 191 -1.03 0.08 20.51
N LYS A 192 -1.72 1.20 20.78
CA LYS A 192 -2.27 1.49 22.10
C LYS A 192 -3.37 0.48 22.45
N PRO A 193 -3.63 0.22 23.75
CA PRO A 193 -4.87 -0.43 24.17
C PRO A 193 -6.09 0.31 23.60
N GLY A 194 -6.97 -0.40 22.89
CA GLY A 194 -8.13 0.19 22.19
C GLY A 194 -7.80 0.82 20.83
N GLY A 195 -6.55 0.78 20.39
CA GLY A 195 -6.15 1.21 19.06
C GLY A 195 -6.69 0.29 17.96
N LYS A 196 -6.73 0.80 16.73
CA LYS A 196 -7.35 0.12 15.58
C LYS A 196 -6.34 -0.30 14.52
N LEU A 197 -6.61 -1.42 13.88
CA LEU A 197 -5.81 -1.96 12.78
C LEU A 197 -6.67 -2.07 11.52
N ILE A 198 -6.17 -1.56 10.40
CA ILE A 198 -6.60 -2.01 9.07
C ILE A 198 -5.41 -2.71 8.42
N CYS A 199 -5.56 -4.01 8.14
CA CYS A 199 -4.56 -4.81 7.47
C CYS A 199 -5.16 -5.55 6.27
N CYS A 200 -4.46 -5.52 5.14
CA CYS A 200 -4.86 -6.17 3.91
C CYS A 200 -3.66 -6.87 3.25
N VAL A 201 -3.87 -8.09 2.77
CA VAL A 201 -2.86 -8.93 2.09
C VAL A 201 -3.51 -9.66 0.91
N PRO A 202 -2.75 -10.02 -0.14
CA PRO A 202 -3.24 -10.77 -1.28
C PRO A 202 -3.51 -12.23 -0.91
N PHE A 203 -4.52 -12.81 -1.58
CA PHE A 203 -4.78 -14.25 -1.55
C PHE A 203 -4.61 -14.89 -2.94
N LEU A 204 -5.47 -14.52 -3.90
CA LEU A 204 -5.47 -15.06 -5.27
C LEU A 204 -4.94 -14.06 -6.30
N GLN A 205 -4.19 -13.05 -5.87
CA GLN A 205 -3.51 -12.18 -6.83
C GLN A 205 -2.30 -12.94 -7.39
N PRO A 206 -2.02 -12.85 -8.70
CA PRO A 206 -0.78 -13.35 -9.28
C PRO A 206 0.46 -12.91 -8.50
N LEU A 207 1.53 -13.70 -8.58
CA LEU A 207 2.80 -13.35 -7.94
C LEU A 207 3.26 -11.97 -8.43
N HIS A 208 3.46 -11.06 -7.50
CA HIS A 208 3.89 -9.68 -7.76
C HIS A 208 4.93 -9.30 -6.73
N GLY A 209 6.08 -8.79 -7.16
CA GLY A 209 7.17 -8.47 -6.23
C GLY A 209 7.29 -6.99 -5.97
N TYR A 210 7.48 -6.61 -4.70
CA TYR A 210 8.44 -5.56 -4.37
C TYR A 210 8.95 -5.56 -2.90
N PRO A 211 10.24 -5.81 -2.62
CA PRO A 211 11.25 -6.41 -3.51
C PRO A 211 10.97 -7.89 -3.79
N ASN A 212 10.20 -8.57 -2.94
CA ASN A 212 9.88 -9.99 -3.03
C ASN A 212 8.44 -10.24 -2.56
N HIS A 213 7.86 -11.38 -2.90
CA HIS A 213 6.53 -11.79 -2.42
C HIS A 213 6.63 -13.24 -1.93
N TYR A 214 6.54 -13.40 -0.62
CA TYR A 214 6.81 -14.63 0.10
C TYR A 214 5.53 -15.40 0.44
N TYR A 215 4.43 -14.71 0.73
CA TYR A 215 3.22 -15.32 1.29
C TYR A 215 1.94 -14.85 0.61
N ASN A 216 1.15 -15.80 0.09
CA ASN A 216 -0.28 -15.61 -0.17
C ASN A 216 -1.05 -16.07 1.07
N MET A 217 -1.71 -15.15 1.76
CA MET A 217 -2.43 -15.48 2.99
C MET A 217 -3.91 -15.72 2.69
N THR A 218 -4.46 -16.81 3.21
CA THR A 218 -5.91 -16.96 3.29
C THR A 218 -6.48 -15.99 4.33
N GLY A 219 -7.79 -15.73 4.29
CA GLY A 219 -8.44 -14.94 5.35
C GLY A 219 -8.24 -15.53 6.75
N GLN A 220 -8.17 -16.86 6.89
CA GLN A 220 -7.86 -17.52 8.17
C GLN A 220 -6.42 -17.26 8.60
N GLY A 221 -5.46 -17.30 7.66
CA GLY A 221 -4.06 -16.99 7.93
C GLY A 221 -3.87 -15.57 8.44
N LEU A 222 -4.52 -14.59 7.79
CA LEU A 222 -4.49 -13.19 8.23
C LEU A 222 -5.06 -13.02 9.65
N ARG A 223 -6.22 -13.64 9.94
CA ARG A 223 -6.83 -13.56 11.28
C ARG A 223 -5.93 -14.14 12.37
N ALA A 224 -5.32 -15.29 12.10
CA ALA A 224 -4.47 -15.99 13.05
C ALA A 224 -3.26 -15.15 13.51
N LEU A 225 -2.80 -14.18 12.71
CA LEU A 225 -1.73 -13.26 13.11
C LEU A 225 -2.14 -12.31 14.24
N PHE A 226 -3.42 -11.94 14.31
CA PHE A 226 -3.89 -10.83 15.14
C PHE A 226 -4.88 -11.25 16.24
N GLU A 227 -5.69 -12.29 16.03
CA GLU A 227 -6.65 -12.81 17.02
C GLU A 227 -6.08 -13.11 18.41
N PRO A 228 -4.80 -13.53 18.58
CA PRO A 228 -4.24 -13.72 19.92
C PRO A 228 -4.19 -12.47 20.79
N ALA A 229 -4.23 -11.26 20.20
CA ALA A 229 -4.08 -10.00 20.92
C ALA A 229 -5.11 -8.92 20.55
N LEU A 230 -5.78 -9.04 19.40
CA LEU A 230 -6.77 -8.09 18.89
C LEU A 230 -8.13 -8.77 18.70
N MET A 231 -9.18 -8.05 19.07
CA MET A 231 -10.55 -8.42 18.72
C MET A 231 -10.83 -8.03 17.27
N ILE A 232 -11.26 -8.98 16.45
CA ILE A 232 -11.55 -8.73 15.03
C ILE A 232 -13.04 -8.46 14.85
N ASP A 233 -13.39 -7.16 14.76
CA ASP A 233 -14.78 -6.70 14.61
C ASP A 233 -15.38 -7.06 13.23
N ASP A 234 -14.55 -7.07 12.19
CA ASP A 234 -14.97 -7.29 10.82
C ASP A 234 -13.84 -7.91 9.96
N HIS A 235 -14.21 -8.72 8.97
CA HIS A 235 -13.28 -9.26 7.96
C HIS A 235 -14.07 -9.52 6.69
N ARG A 236 -13.86 -8.69 5.66
CA ARG A 236 -14.64 -8.71 4.42
C ARG A 236 -13.79 -8.50 3.18
N VAL A 237 -14.41 -8.73 2.03
CA VAL A 237 -13.87 -8.39 0.72
C VAL A 237 -14.52 -7.08 0.25
N ILE A 238 -13.73 -6.03 0.09
CA ILE A 238 -14.17 -4.72 -0.43
C ILE A 238 -14.00 -4.64 -1.95
N GLU A 239 -14.52 -3.59 -2.58
CA GLU A 239 -14.54 -3.45 -4.05
C GLU A 239 -13.16 -3.61 -4.72
N SER A 240 -12.10 -3.07 -4.12
CA SER A 240 -10.71 -3.18 -4.59
C SER A 240 -10.11 -4.58 -4.41
N LEU A 241 -10.79 -5.48 -3.70
CA LEU A 241 -10.34 -6.84 -3.38
C LEU A 241 -11.24 -7.92 -4.01
N LEU A 242 -12.26 -7.54 -4.79
CA LEU A 242 -13.17 -8.49 -5.41
C LEU A 242 -12.44 -9.45 -6.37
N PRO A 243 -12.90 -10.71 -6.51
CA PRO A 243 -12.25 -11.72 -7.36
C PRO A 243 -12.10 -11.33 -8.84
N VAL A 244 -12.87 -10.35 -9.32
CA VAL A 244 -12.74 -9.82 -10.69
C VAL A 244 -11.35 -9.26 -10.97
N TRP A 245 -10.69 -8.66 -9.96
CA TRP A 245 -9.33 -8.15 -10.09
C TRP A 245 -8.33 -9.28 -10.35
N SER A 246 -8.39 -10.37 -9.56
CA SER A 246 -7.59 -11.58 -9.81
C SER A 246 -7.86 -12.20 -11.17
N LEU A 247 -9.14 -12.37 -11.54
CA LEU A 247 -9.52 -12.98 -12.81
C LEU A 247 -8.98 -12.18 -14.00
N THR A 248 -9.22 -10.88 -14.01
CA THR A 248 -8.75 -10.00 -15.10
C THR A 248 -7.24 -9.96 -15.17
N TRP A 249 -6.53 -9.90 -14.04
CA TRP A 249 -5.07 -9.96 -14.01
C TRP A 249 -4.55 -11.26 -14.63
N ILE A 250 -5.06 -12.42 -14.19
CA ILE A 250 -4.66 -13.73 -14.73
C ILE A 250 -4.84 -13.76 -16.25
N VAL A 251 -6.02 -13.40 -16.75
CA VAL A 251 -6.31 -13.42 -18.20
C VAL A 251 -5.41 -12.46 -18.96
N GLN A 252 -5.22 -11.23 -18.46
CA GLN A 252 -4.38 -10.24 -19.12
C GLN A 252 -2.91 -10.66 -19.13
N SER A 253 -2.39 -11.21 -18.03
CA SER A 253 -0.99 -11.61 -17.96
C SER A 253 -0.71 -12.84 -18.82
N TRP A 254 -1.63 -13.79 -18.84
CA TRP A 254 -1.58 -14.93 -19.75
C TRP A 254 -1.53 -14.49 -21.20
N ALA A 255 -2.45 -13.61 -21.62
CA ALA A 255 -2.50 -13.09 -22.98
C ALA A 255 -1.24 -12.29 -23.36
N ARG A 256 -0.59 -11.59 -22.40
CA ARG A 256 0.69 -10.91 -22.63
C ARG A 256 1.86 -11.86 -22.82
N GLY A 257 1.78 -13.07 -22.26
CA GLY A 257 2.79 -14.12 -22.44
C GLY A 257 2.71 -14.86 -23.77
N LEU A 258 1.62 -14.70 -24.52
CA LEU A 258 1.39 -15.39 -25.80
C LEU A 258 1.58 -14.45 -26.98
N HIS A 259 1.84 -15.03 -28.16
CA HIS A 259 2.02 -14.28 -29.41
C HIS A 259 1.29 -14.94 -30.60
N GLY A 260 1.00 -14.14 -31.63
CA GLY A 260 0.43 -14.60 -32.91
C GLY A 260 -0.87 -15.40 -32.74
N ALA A 261 -1.05 -16.43 -33.58
CA ALA A 261 -2.26 -17.24 -33.61
C ALA A 261 -2.60 -17.93 -32.28
N THR A 262 -1.60 -18.25 -31.45
CA THR A 262 -1.82 -18.86 -30.12
C THR A 262 -2.47 -17.87 -29.14
N ARG A 263 -2.10 -16.58 -29.23
CA ARG A 263 -2.71 -15.53 -28.42
C ARG A 263 -4.16 -15.29 -28.83
N GLU A 264 -4.43 -15.23 -30.13
CA GLU A 264 -5.80 -15.03 -30.63
C GLU A 264 -6.68 -16.23 -30.28
N GLU A 265 -6.17 -17.46 -30.41
CA GLU A 265 -6.88 -18.67 -29.94
C GLU A 265 -7.27 -18.57 -28.45
N PHE A 266 -6.38 -18.08 -27.58
CA PHE A 266 -6.67 -17.88 -26.17
C PHE A 266 -7.74 -16.80 -25.92
N LEU A 267 -7.67 -15.67 -26.66
CA LEU A 267 -8.61 -14.57 -26.50
C LEU A 267 -10.01 -14.87 -27.06
N ASP A 268 -10.10 -15.79 -28.03
CA ASP A 268 -11.37 -16.26 -28.60
C ASP A 268 -12.08 -17.32 -27.73
N LEU A 269 -11.42 -17.82 -26.66
CA LEU A 269 -12.05 -18.77 -25.74
C LEU A 269 -13.27 -18.15 -25.07
N LYS A 270 -14.33 -18.93 -24.98
CA LYS A 270 -15.49 -18.58 -24.14
C LYS A 270 -15.20 -19.06 -22.73
N LEU A 271 -15.73 -18.34 -21.74
CA LEU A 271 -15.59 -18.73 -20.33
C LEU A 271 -16.05 -20.19 -20.07
N ARG A 272 -17.07 -20.66 -20.80
CA ARG A 272 -17.55 -22.05 -20.73
C ARG A 272 -16.52 -23.09 -21.20
N ASP A 273 -15.61 -22.71 -22.10
CA ASP A 273 -14.59 -23.62 -22.63
C ASP A 273 -13.52 -23.87 -21.56
N LEU A 274 -13.28 -22.89 -20.69
CA LEU A 274 -12.40 -23.00 -19.51
C LEU A 274 -13.00 -23.82 -18.36
N MET A 275 -14.28 -24.21 -18.43
CA MET A 275 -14.92 -25.11 -17.45
C MET A 275 -14.59 -26.59 -17.68
N ALA A 276 -13.88 -26.92 -18.77
CA ALA A 276 -13.42 -28.28 -19.02
C ALA A 276 -12.43 -28.74 -17.93
N PRO A 277 -12.34 -30.05 -17.63
CA PRO A 277 -11.36 -30.57 -16.69
C PRO A 277 -9.94 -30.15 -17.06
N SER A 278 -9.19 -29.59 -16.11
CA SER A 278 -7.89 -28.97 -16.40
C SER A 278 -6.87 -29.89 -17.09
N HIS A 279 -6.93 -31.20 -16.82
CA HIS A 279 -6.04 -32.19 -17.45
C HIS A 279 -6.27 -32.33 -18.97
N GLU A 280 -7.46 -32.01 -19.47
CA GLU A 280 -7.79 -31.99 -20.90
C GLU A 280 -7.19 -30.75 -21.60
N LEU A 281 -6.99 -29.66 -20.85
CA LEU A 281 -6.46 -28.39 -21.37
C LEU A 281 -4.92 -28.38 -21.47
N LEU A 282 -4.21 -29.30 -20.77
CA LEU A 282 -2.74 -29.36 -20.77
C LEU A 282 -2.11 -29.56 -22.16
N GLY A 283 -2.89 -30.06 -23.12
CA GLY A 283 -2.49 -30.23 -24.51
C GLY A 283 -2.58 -28.96 -25.37
N CYS A 284 -3.35 -27.96 -24.93
CA CYS A 284 -3.66 -26.78 -25.72
C CYS A 284 -2.41 -25.92 -25.98
N ARG A 285 -2.36 -25.31 -27.17
CA ARG A 285 -1.22 -24.46 -27.57
C ARG A 285 -1.04 -23.27 -26.65
N TRP A 286 -2.14 -22.66 -26.20
CA TRP A 286 -2.11 -21.52 -25.28
C TRP A 286 -1.71 -21.89 -23.85
N VAL A 287 -1.76 -23.19 -23.47
CA VAL A 287 -1.19 -23.70 -22.21
C VAL A 287 0.30 -23.98 -22.37
N ARG A 288 0.68 -24.76 -23.38
CA ARG A 288 2.08 -25.13 -23.62
C ARG A 288 2.96 -23.98 -24.10
N GLY A 289 2.35 -22.97 -24.70
CA GLY A 289 3.04 -21.80 -25.24
C GLY A 289 3.27 -20.69 -24.22
N LEU A 290 2.79 -20.85 -22.98
CA LEU A 290 3.02 -19.87 -21.93
C LEU A 290 4.48 -19.96 -21.45
N PRO A 291 5.24 -18.85 -21.43
CA PRO A 291 6.65 -18.89 -21.01
C PRO A 291 6.78 -19.14 -19.51
N ASP A 292 7.95 -19.62 -19.08
CA ASP A 292 8.20 -20.05 -17.69
C ASP A 292 7.97 -18.94 -16.67
N ASP A 293 8.38 -17.71 -16.95
CA ASP A 293 8.13 -16.55 -16.08
C ASP A 293 6.64 -16.34 -15.80
N LYS A 294 5.79 -16.52 -16.83
CA LYS A 294 4.34 -16.47 -16.70
C LYS A 294 3.74 -17.69 -16.01
N ASN A 295 4.32 -18.88 -16.23
CA ASN A 295 3.96 -20.06 -15.44
C ASN A 295 4.23 -19.85 -13.95
N PHE A 296 5.37 -19.24 -13.57
CA PHE A 296 5.66 -18.90 -12.17
C PHE A 296 4.76 -17.78 -11.65
N GLU A 297 4.48 -16.75 -12.45
CA GLU A 297 3.61 -15.64 -12.06
C GLU A 297 2.18 -16.11 -11.74
N LEU A 298 1.64 -16.98 -12.58
CA LEU A 298 0.24 -17.42 -12.58
C LEU A 298 0.04 -18.81 -11.98
N ALA A 299 1.08 -19.39 -11.37
CA ALA A 299 1.06 -20.74 -10.83
C ALA A 299 -0.08 -20.92 -9.82
N SER A 300 -0.81 -22.04 -9.91
CA SER A 300 -1.70 -22.46 -8.83
C SER A 300 -0.92 -22.99 -7.61
N ALA A 301 0.30 -23.47 -7.82
CA ALA A 301 1.23 -23.95 -6.80
C ALA A 301 2.65 -24.08 -7.37
N THR A 302 3.67 -24.04 -6.52
CA THR A 302 5.07 -24.31 -6.87
C THR A 302 5.61 -25.49 -6.06
N MET A 303 6.60 -26.21 -6.61
CA MET A 303 7.28 -27.31 -5.91
C MET A 303 8.77 -27.03 -5.79
N VAL A 304 9.35 -27.33 -4.62
CA VAL A 304 10.80 -27.27 -4.38
C VAL A 304 11.33 -28.70 -4.27
N PHE A 305 12.32 -29.02 -5.10
CA PHE A 305 13.07 -30.28 -5.03
C PHE A 305 14.44 -29.98 -4.40
N ALA A 306 14.68 -30.48 -3.19
CA ALA A 306 15.90 -30.19 -2.44
C ALA A 306 16.55 -31.48 -1.91
N HIS A 307 17.88 -31.44 -1.76
CA HIS A 307 18.64 -32.45 -1.04
C HIS A 307 19.50 -31.76 0.02
N LYS A 308 19.68 -32.41 1.17
CA LYS A 308 20.56 -31.91 2.22
C LYS A 308 22.02 -32.04 1.76
N SER A 309 22.81 -30.98 1.92
CA SER A 309 24.26 -31.06 1.67
C SER A 309 24.90 -32.09 2.61
N LYS A 310 25.95 -32.78 2.13
CA LYS A 310 26.72 -33.73 2.93
C LYS A 310 27.50 -33.03 4.05
#